data_AF-A0A4P9Z7J7-F1
#
_entry.id   AF-A0A4P9Z7J7-F1
#
_cell.length_a   1.000
_cell.length_b   1.000
_cell.length_c   1.000
_cell.angle_alpha   90.00
_cell.angle_beta   90.00
_cell.angle_gamma   90.00
#
_symmetry.space_group_name_H-M   'P 1'
#
loop_
_entity.id
_entity.type
_entity.pdbx_description
1 polymer ?
#
loop_
_entity_poly.entity_id
_entity_poly.type
_entity_poly.pdbx_seq_one_letter_code
_entity_poly.pdbx_strand_id
1 'polypeptide(L)'
;MRDSRSVLGTSSPRSLPGCLPEGDGSETLPLELVPIVTLLLAQNHRRYYEGVFMLYYDLSTDGTTGDRVWREVYGILTGNQLAYWDAKELAQCTDRPEQLLELSCKPKYLNFLDAVFNAMAVLPTSKKLLENVIIVLTTLRNRYIIQLRTQAQLQELFLALRIAAYEYQALQEAYTGALLSAKGLRLSNIRTVLAATRYNYSEWVKIRYGSGTA
;
A
#
# COMPACT_ATOMS: atom_id res chain seq x y z
N MET A 1 26.33 84.23 -3.52
CA MET A 1 24.91 83.81 -3.63
C MET A 1 24.88 82.32 -3.42
N ARG A 2 24.08 81.88 -2.44
CA ARG A 2 24.05 80.51 -1.91
C ARG A 2 23.70 79.52 -3.01
N ASP A 3 24.41 78.40 -3.08
CA ASP A 3 23.73 77.13 -2.92
C ASP A 3 24.68 76.05 -2.39
N SER A 4 24.23 75.52 -1.27
CA SER A 4 24.79 74.46 -0.45
C SER A 4 24.21 73.14 -0.91
N ARG A 5 25.04 72.12 -1.13
CA ARG A 5 24.67 70.73 -0.81
C ARG A 5 25.90 69.83 -0.67
N SER A 6 25.89 69.17 0.47
CA SER A 6 26.90 68.38 1.13
C SER A 6 27.05 66.96 0.55
N VAL A 7 28.24 66.44 0.77
CA VAL A 7 28.70 65.06 0.54
C VAL A 7 27.98 64.06 1.47
N LEU A 8 27.52 62.94 0.93
CA LEU A 8 27.26 61.63 1.57
C LEU A 8 27.20 60.62 0.39
N GLY A 9 27.90 59.48 0.31
CA GLY A 9 28.39 58.60 1.36
C GLY A 9 27.53 57.32 1.39
N THR A 10 27.91 56.29 0.62
CA THR A 10 27.51 54.86 0.74
C THR A 10 26.02 54.52 0.53
N SER A 11 25.59 53.43 -0.11
CA SER A 11 25.96 52.02 0.12
C SER A 11 25.31 51.13 -0.95
N SER A 12 26.01 50.07 -1.34
CA SER A 12 25.49 48.97 -2.16
C SER A 12 24.30 48.28 -1.48
N PRO A 13 23.28 47.80 -2.22
CA PRO A 13 22.25 46.99 -1.59
C PRO A 13 22.87 45.68 -1.11
N ARG A 14 22.85 45.50 0.22
CA ARG A 14 23.17 44.24 0.90
C ARG A 14 22.34 43.12 0.28
N SER A 15 23.03 42.14 -0.29
CA SER A 15 22.49 40.80 -0.50
C SER A 15 22.00 40.25 0.84
N LEU A 16 20.74 39.84 0.90
CA LEU A 16 20.23 39.03 1.99
C LEU A 16 20.96 37.68 1.95
N PRO A 17 21.49 37.18 3.08
CA PRO A 17 22.13 35.88 3.12
C PRO A 17 21.05 34.80 3.21
N GLY A 18 21.10 33.83 2.29
CA GLY A 18 20.29 32.62 2.36
C GLY A 18 19.12 32.56 1.38
N CYS A 19 19.36 32.83 0.10
CA CYS A 19 18.66 32.08 -0.93
C CYS A 19 19.69 31.14 -1.55
N LEU A 20 19.55 29.84 -1.29
CA LEU A 20 20.33 28.83 -1.98
C LEU A 20 20.12 29.04 -3.49
N PRO A 21 21.15 28.83 -4.34
CA PRO A 21 20.90 28.74 -5.75
C PRO A 21 19.93 27.57 -5.95
N GLU A 22 18.70 27.88 -6.36
CA GLU A 22 17.77 26.89 -6.89
C GLU A 22 18.40 26.32 -8.16
N GLY A 23 19.28 25.33 -7.97
CA GLY A 23 19.43 24.29 -8.95
C GLY A 23 18.08 23.61 -9.01
N ASP A 24 17.25 24.02 -9.96
CA ASP A 24 15.90 23.52 -10.16
C ASP A 24 15.99 22.08 -10.70
N GLY A 25 16.33 21.17 -9.80
CA GLY A 25 16.27 19.72 -9.96
C GLY A 25 14.89 19.17 -9.59
N SER A 26 13.85 20.01 -9.66
CA SER A 26 12.47 19.55 -9.56
C SER A 26 12.06 19.03 -10.94
N GLU A 27 12.20 17.72 -11.17
CA GLU A 27 11.48 17.07 -12.27
C GLU A 27 9.98 17.31 -12.05
N THR A 28 9.47 18.39 -12.61
CA THR A 28 8.07 18.79 -12.47
C THR A 28 7.24 17.71 -13.16
N LEU A 29 6.39 17.04 -12.39
CA LEU A 29 5.55 15.96 -12.89
C LEU A 29 4.74 16.48 -14.11
N PRO A 30 4.72 15.76 -15.26
CA PRO A 30 3.99 16.21 -16.45
C PRO A 30 2.54 16.54 -16.11
N LEU A 31 2.02 17.65 -16.63
CA LEU A 31 0.68 18.16 -16.31
C LEU A 31 -0.42 17.12 -16.61
N GLU A 32 -0.19 16.26 -17.61
CA GLU A 32 -1.09 15.17 -17.99
C GLU A 32 -1.15 14.05 -16.93
N LEU A 33 -0.08 13.87 -16.14
CA LEU A 33 0.00 12.84 -15.10
C LEU A 33 -0.46 13.34 -13.74
N VAL A 34 -0.55 14.66 -13.54
CA VAL A 34 -0.97 15.25 -12.25
C VAL A 34 -2.29 14.65 -11.76
N PRO A 35 -3.38 14.57 -12.56
CA PRO A 35 -4.65 14.07 -12.05
C PRO A 35 -4.58 12.61 -11.57
N ILE A 36 -3.92 11.74 -12.33
CA ILE A 36 -3.86 10.32 -11.99
C ILE A 36 -2.95 10.05 -10.80
N VAL A 37 -1.85 10.80 -10.66
CA VAL A 37 -0.99 10.73 -9.48
C VAL A 37 -1.71 11.24 -8.24
N THR A 38 -2.51 12.30 -8.35
CA THR A 38 -3.37 12.76 -7.25
C THR A 38 -4.36 11.67 -6.81
N LEU A 39 -5.00 10.97 -7.75
CA LEU A 39 -5.91 9.87 -7.42
C LEU A 39 -5.19 8.68 -6.78
N LEU A 40 -3.99 8.31 -7.25
CA LEU A 40 -3.16 7.28 -6.63
C LEU A 40 -2.80 7.63 -5.19
N LEU A 41 -2.42 8.88 -4.93
CA LEU A 41 -2.14 9.36 -3.57
C LEU A 41 -3.39 9.32 -2.69
N ALA A 42 -4.54 9.75 -3.21
CA ALA A 42 -5.81 9.69 -2.50
C ALA A 42 -6.19 8.25 -2.13
N GLN A 43 -5.99 7.30 -3.04
CA GLN A 43 -6.22 5.88 -2.81
C GLN A 43 -5.27 5.33 -1.74
N ASN A 44 -3.98 5.66 -1.80
CA ASN A 44 -2.98 5.19 -0.86
C ASN A 44 -3.24 5.66 0.60
N HIS A 45 -3.93 6.79 0.77
CA HIS A 45 -4.32 7.32 2.09
C HIS A 45 -5.78 7.02 2.48
N ARG A 46 -6.57 6.39 1.60
CA ARG A 46 -7.96 6.03 1.89
C ARG A 46 -8.00 4.84 2.85
N ARG A 47 -8.74 4.98 3.94
CA ARG A 47 -9.04 3.89 4.88
C ARG A 47 -10.25 3.09 4.40
N TYR A 48 -10.10 1.78 4.24
CA TYR A 48 -11.18 0.88 3.80
C TYR A 48 -11.76 0.06 4.95
N TYR A 49 -10.95 -0.27 5.95
CA TYR A 49 -11.36 -1.10 7.08
C TYR A 49 -10.56 -0.77 8.33
N GLU A 50 -11.19 -0.97 9.49
CA GLU A 50 -10.59 -0.82 10.81
C GLU A 50 -11.25 -1.83 11.75
N GLY A 51 -10.46 -2.60 12.50
CA GLY A 51 -11.01 -3.58 13.43
C GLY A 51 -9.98 -4.45 14.14
N VAL A 52 -10.47 -5.25 15.10
CA VAL A 52 -9.66 -6.23 15.83
C VAL A 52 -9.95 -7.62 15.29
N PHE A 53 -8.90 -8.39 15.01
CA PHE A 53 -9.00 -9.75 14.50
C PHE A 53 -7.80 -10.60 14.90
N MET A 54 -7.93 -11.90 14.71
CA MET A 54 -6.87 -12.86 15.00
C MET A 54 -6.02 -13.06 13.75
N LEU A 55 -4.70 -12.87 13.85
CA LEU A 55 -3.74 -13.07 12.77
C LEU A 55 -2.84 -14.26 13.07
N TYR A 56 -2.64 -15.12 12.07
CA TYR A 56 -1.78 -16.28 12.14
C TYR A 56 -0.82 -16.31 10.96
N TYR A 57 0.48 -16.32 11.24
CA TYR A 57 1.53 -16.37 10.25
C TYR A 57 2.01 -17.82 10.06
N ASP A 58 1.70 -18.42 8.92
CA ASP A 58 1.86 -19.86 8.72
C ASP A 58 3.09 -20.23 7.90
N LEU A 59 3.25 -19.59 6.73
CA LEU A 59 4.38 -19.85 5.83
C LEU A 59 5.13 -18.57 5.56
N SER A 60 6.45 -18.65 5.61
CA SER A 60 7.35 -17.55 5.25
C SER A 60 7.58 -17.48 3.74
N THR A 61 8.33 -16.46 3.31
CA THR A 61 8.73 -16.23 1.90
C THR A 61 9.44 -17.45 1.30
N ASP A 62 10.23 -18.15 2.11
CA ASP A 62 11.05 -19.30 1.68
C ASP A 62 10.24 -20.61 1.64
N GLY A 63 8.99 -20.58 2.10
CA GLY A 63 8.16 -21.77 2.32
C GLY A 63 8.51 -22.52 3.61
N THR A 64 9.39 -21.97 4.44
CA THR A 64 9.59 -22.42 5.82
C THR A 64 8.38 -22.05 6.68
N THR A 65 8.24 -22.73 7.82
CA THR A 65 7.17 -22.43 8.76
C THR A 65 7.38 -21.05 9.36
N GLY A 66 6.34 -20.22 9.35
CA GLY A 66 6.31 -18.95 10.09
C GLY A 66 6.15 -19.19 11.60
N ASP A 67 5.85 -18.11 12.32
CA ASP A 67 5.71 -18.12 13.79
C ASP A 67 4.63 -19.10 14.28
N ARG A 68 3.59 -19.35 13.49
CA ARG A 68 2.49 -20.29 13.79
C ARG A 68 1.83 -20.06 15.15
N VAL A 69 1.78 -18.81 15.59
CA VAL A 69 1.10 -18.35 16.80
C VAL A 69 -0.03 -17.42 16.42
N TRP A 70 -1.20 -17.67 16.98
CA TRP A 70 -2.36 -16.78 16.88
C TRP A 70 -2.11 -15.52 17.71
N ARG A 71 -2.18 -14.35 17.07
CA ARG A 71 -2.05 -13.05 17.73
C ARG A 71 -3.32 -12.23 17.53
N GLU A 72 -3.83 -11.65 18.60
CA GLU A 72 -4.94 -10.70 18.52
C GLU A 72 -4.35 -9.34 18.13
N VAL A 73 -4.78 -8.82 16.98
CA VAL A 73 -4.23 -7.58 16.42
C VAL A 73 -5.35 -6.61 16.13
N TYR A 74 -5.09 -5.33 16.39
CA TYR A 74 -5.89 -4.24 15.87
C TYR A 74 -5.27 -3.78 14.56
N GLY A 75 -6.06 -3.72 13.49
CA GLY A 75 -5.58 -3.44 12.15
C GLY A 75 -6.40 -2.39 11.41
N ILE A 76 -5.70 -1.57 10.62
CA ILE A 76 -6.26 -0.53 9.76
C ILE A 76 -5.78 -0.78 8.33
N LEU A 77 -6.73 -1.02 7.41
CA LEU A 77 -6.45 -1.16 5.99
C LEU A 77 -6.50 0.21 5.32
N THR A 78 -5.34 0.70 4.88
CA THR A 78 -5.21 1.97 4.15
C THR A 78 -4.56 1.70 2.80
N GLY A 79 -5.19 2.15 1.70
CA GLY A 79 -4.77 1.73 0.38
C GLY A 79 -4.78 0.21 0.26
N ASN A 80 -3.64 -0.37 -0.12
CA ASN A 80 -3.44 -1.82 -0.22
C ASN A 80 -2.50 -2.34 0.88
N GLN A 81 -2.35 -1.60 1.98
CA GLN A 81 -1.50 -1.97 3.10
C GLN A 81 -2.31 -2.01 4.39
N LEU A 82 -2.11 -3.06 5.17
CA LEU A 82 -2.68 -3.19 6.50
C LEU A 82 -1.61 -2.88 7.53
N ALA A 83 -1.81 -1.77 8.21
CA ALA A 83 -1.08 -1.46 9.43
C ALA A 83 -1.75 -2.20 10.59
N TYR A 84 -0.99 -2.87 11.44
CA TYR A 84 -1.52 -3.57 12.60
C TYR A 84 -0.61 -3.47 13.83
N TRP A 85 -1.23 -3.56 15.00
CA TRP A 85 -0.62 -3.50 16.32
C TRP A 85 -1.08 -4.69 17.16
N ASP A 86 -0.27 -5.11 18.13
CA ASP A 86 -0.69 -6.14 19.09
C ASP A 86 -1.75 -5.55 20.03
N ALA A 87 -2.92 -6.19 20.10
CA ALA A 87 -4.02 -5.70 20.90
C ALA A 87 -3.70 -5.71 22.41
N LYS A 88 -2.85 -6.65 22.87
CA LYS A 88 -2.46 -6.74 24.28
C LYS A 88 -1.58 -5.57 24.71
N GLU A 89 -0.63 -5.18 23.84
CA GLU A 89 0.25 -4.04 24.08
C GLU A 89 -0.56 -2.74 24.08
N LEU A 90 -1.50 -2.60 23.14
CA LEU A 90 -2.39 -1.44 23.08
C LEU A 90 -3.25 -1.31 24.34
N ALA A 91 -3.84 -2.43 24.80
CA ALA A 91 -4.71 -2.44 25.98
C ALA A 91 -3.96 -2.01 27.25
N GLN A 92 -2.72 -2.47 27.44
CA GLN A 92 -1.89 -2.13 28.60
C GLN A 92 -1.48 -0.65 28.64
N CYS A 93 -1.38 0.00 27.49
CA CYS A 93 -0.98 1.40 27.38
C CYS A 93 -2.14 2.38 27.36
N THR A 94 -3.40 1.91 27.41
CA THR A 94 -4.60 2.77 27.47
C THR A 94 -4.52 3.80 28.60
N ASP A 95 -3.95 3.43 29.74
CA ASP A 95 -3.86 4.30 30.92
C ASP A 95 -2.68 5.31 30.86
N ARG A 96 -1.80 5.19 29.86
CA ARG A 96 -0.57 6.01 29.72
C ARG A 96 -0.51 6.64 28.33
N PRO A 97 -0.96 7.89 28.17
CA PRO A 97 -1.12 8.51 26.85
C PRO A 97 0.21 8.68 26.09
N GLU A 98 1.31 8.94 26.79
CA GLU A 98 2.64 9.06 26.17
C GLU A 98 3.11 7.73 25.55
N GLN A 99 2.91 6.61 26.26
CA GLN A 99 3.29 5.28 25.79
C GLN A 99 2.37 4.78 24.68
N LEU A 100 1.07 5.13 24.75
CA LEU A 100 0.12 4.84 23.69
C LEU A 100 0.49 5.57 22.40
N LEU A 101 0.92 6.83 22.50
CA LEU A 101 1.38 7.60 21.33
C LEU A 101 2.62 6.93 20.71
N GLU A 102 3.63 6.58 21.50
CA GLU A 102 4.83 5.90 21.01
C GLU A 102 4.55 4.55 20.34
N LEU A 103 3.64 3.74 20.90
CA LEU A 103 3.25 2.46 20.30
C LEU A 103 2.43 2.67 19.03
N SER A 104 1.51 3.64 19.01
CA SER A 104 0.73 3.97 17.82
C SER A 104 1.62 4.39 16.64
N CYS A 105 2.78 5.01 16.92
CA CYS A 105 3.76 5.40 15.91
C CYS A 105 4.53 4.24 15.27
N LYS A 106 4.42 3.00 15.78
CA LYS A 106 5.20 1.84 15.29
C LYS A 106 4.31 0.66 14.86
N PRO A 107 3.45 0.82 13.84
CA PRO A 107 2.73 -0.29 13.25
C PRO A 107 3.65 -1.32 12.59
N LYS A 108 3.18 -2.57 12.58
CA LYS A 108 3.65 -3.59 11.64
C LYS A 108 2.81 -3.51 10.38
N TYR A 109 3.40 -3.82 9.23
CA TYR A 109 2.72 -3.73 7.94
C TYR A 109 2.59 -5.09 7.28
N LEU A 110 1.43 -5.32 6.67
CA LEU A 110 1.15 -6.42 5.75
C LEU A 110 0.71 -5.83 4.41
N ASN A 111 1.38 -6.23 3.33
CA ASN A 111 1.13 -5.70 1.99
C ASN A 111 0.18 -6.62 1.20
N PHE A 112 -0.86 -6.03 0.63
CA PHE A 112 -1.89 -6.71 -0.18
C PHE A 112 -1.82 -6.42 -1.69
N LEU A 113 -0.82 -5.67 -2.17
CA LEU A 113 -0.71 -5.27 -3.58
C LEU A 113 -0.86 -6.45 -4.57
N ASP A 114 -0.10 -7.51 -4.37
CA ASP A 114 -0.15 -8.73 -5.19
C ASP A 114 -0.71 -9.93 -4.41
N ALA A 115 -1.54 -9.66 -3.41
CA ALA A 115 -2.06 -10.71 -2.55
C ALA A 115 -3.28 -11.41 -3.16
N VAL A 116 -3.31 -12.73 -3.04
CA VAL A 116 -4.49 -13.54 -3.32
C VAL A 116 -5.13 -13.88 -1.99
N PHE A 117 -6.40 -13.54 -1.84
CA PHE A 117 -7.13 -13.80 -0.61
C PHE A 117 -8.45 -14.52 -0.88
N ASN A 118 -8.80 -15.45 -0.01
CA ASN A 118 -10.02 -16.23 -0.10
C ASN A 118 -10.72 -16.29 1.26
N ALA A 119 -12.01 -15.96 1.27
CA ALA A 119 -12.83 -16.01 2.47
C ALA A 119 -13.56 -17.36 2.55
N MET A 120 -13.51 -17.98 3.73
CA MET A 120 -14.17 -19.23 4.02
C MET A 120 -14.97 -19.09 5.31
N ALA A 121 -16.24 -19.48 5.27
CA ALA A 121 -17.08 -19.51 6.47
C ALA A 121 -16.56 -20.55 7.47
N VAL A 122 -16.06 -21.69 6.97
CA VAL A 122 -15.48 -22.76 7.77
C VAL A 122 -14.24 -23.31 7.06
N LEU A 123 -13.12 -23.34 7.77
CA LEU A 123 -11.89 -23.99 7.34
C LEU A 123 -11.76 -25.36 8.05
N PRO A 124 -11.81 -26.48 7.31
CA PRO A 124 -11.61 -27.80 7.90
C PRO A 124 -10.12 -27.98 8.24
N THR A 125 -9.78 -27.92 9.54
CA THR A 125 -8.44 -28.24 10.04
C THR A 125 -8.50 -29.50 10.89
N SER A 126 -7.45 -30.32 10.81
CA SER A 126 -7.30 -31.64 11.45
C SER A 126 -7.55 -31.67 12.97
N LYS A 127 -7.54 -30.52 13.66
CA LYS A 127 -7.69 -30.41 15.12
C LYS A 127 -8.90 -29.58 15.60
N LYS A 128 -9.37 -28.60 14.83
CA LYS A 128 -10.50 -27.71 15.15
C LYS A 128 -11.12 -27.13 13.87
N LEU A 129 -12.44 -26.98 13.83
CA LEU A 129 -13.09 -26.13 12.84
C LEU A 129 -12.76 -24.68 13.16
N LEU A 130 -12.16 -23.97 12.21
CA LEU A 130 -11.99 -22.52 12.30
C LEU A 130 -13.10 -21.87 11.49
N GLU A 131 -13.91 -21.04 12.15
CA GLU A 131 -14.98 -20.29 11.50
C GLU A 131 -14.52 -18.89 11.14
N ASN A 132 -15.13 -18.30 10.11
CA ASN A 132 -14.95 -16.93 9.65
C ASN A 132 -13.48 -16.58 9.36
N VAL A 133 -12.90 -17.25 8.37
CA VAL A 133 -11.48 -17.18 8.06
C VAL A 133 -11.23 -16.55 6.69
N ILE A 134 -10.22 -15.69 6.60
CA ILE A 134 -9.64 -15.23 5.33
C ILE A 134 -8.23 -15.80 5.24
N ILE A 135 -7.98 -16.59 4.21
CA ILE A 135 -6.63 -17.05 3.87
C ILE A 135 -6.04 -16.01 2.92
N VAL A 136 -4.87 -15.49 3.27
CA VAL A 136 -4.14 -14.49 2.50
C VAL A 136 -2.81 -15.10 2.09
N LEU A 137 -2.55 -15.09 0.79
CA LEU A 137 -1.26 -15.39 0.21
C LEU A 137 -0.70 -14.10 -0.34
N THR A 138 0.42 -13.63 0.20
CA THR A 138 1.11 -12.45 -0.33
C THR A 138 2.21 -12.88 -1.29
N THR A 139 3.09 -11.96 -1.71
CA THR A 139 4.18 -12.22 -2.63
C THR A 139 5.03 -13.42 -2.19
N LEU A 140 5.53 -14.17 -3.18
CA LEU A 140 6.24 -15.45 -3.03
C LEU A 140 5.33 -16.57 -2.51
N ARG A 141 5.58 -17.06 -1.29
CA ARG A 141 4.86 -18.19 -0.66
C ARG A 141 4.36 -17.85 0.74
N ASN A 142 4.34 -16.56 1.05
CA ASN A 142 3.98 -16.10 2.36
C ASN A 142 2.47 -16.27 2.57
N ARG A 143 2.10 -16.99 3.64
CA ARG A 143 0.70 -17.33 3.97
C ARG A 143 0.33 -16.81 5.35
N TYR A 144 -0.70 -15.98 5.37
CA TYR A 144 -1.38 -15.53 6.58
C TYR A 144 -2.80 -16.08 6.63
N ILE A 145 -3.29 -16.29 7.83
CA ILE A 145 -4.66 -16.67 8.10
C ILE A 145 -5.23 -15.63 9.06
N ILE A 146 -6.32 -15.00 8.66
CA ILE A 146 -7.04 -14.01 9.46
C ILE A 146 -8.34 -14.65 9.91
N GLN A 147 -8.61 -14.64 11.21
CA GLN A 147 -9.87 -15.14 11.77
C GLN A 147 -10.65 -13.99 12.41
N LEU A 148 -11.93 -13.92 12.06
CA LEU A 148 -12.87 -12.91 12.52
C LEU A 148 -13.83 -13.51 13.53
N ARG A 149 -14.36 -12.67 14.43
CA ARG A 149 -15.32 -13.12 15.44
C ARG A 149 -16.69 -13.44 14.83
N THR A 150 -17.14 -12.61 13.89
CA THR A 150 -18.47 -12.72 13.29
C THR A 150 -18.38 -12.78 11.77
N GLN A 151 -19.40 -13.38 11.16
CA GLN A 151 -19.52 -13.44 9.70
C GLN A 151 -19.68 -12.06 9.07
N ALA A 152 -20.31 -11.10 9.76
CA ALA A 152 -20.42 -9.73 9.29
C ALA A 152 -19.04 -9.06 9.16
N GLN A 153 -18.16 -9.22 10.16
CA GLN A 153 -16.79 -8.71 10.10
C GLN A 153 -15.97 -9.39 8.99
N LEU A 154 -16.17 -10.69 8.77
CA LEU A 154 -15.56 -11.42 7.66
C LEU A 154 -15.94 -10.78 6.32
N GLN A 155 -17.24 -10.54 6.11
CA GLN A 155 -17.75 -9.93 4.89
C GLN A 155 -17.23 -8.52 4.70
N GLU A 156 -17.23 -7.71 5.76
CA GLU A 156 -16.75 -6.33 5.74
C GLU A 156 -15.27 -6.25 5.35
N LEU A 157 -14.40 -6.99 6.04
CA LEU A 157 -12.97 -7.01 5.71
C LEU A 157 -12.71 -7.58 4.31
N PHE A 158 -13.41 -8.65 3.92
CA PHE A 158 -13.25 -9.25 2.60
C PHE A 158 -13.68 -8.31 1.48
N LEU A 159 -14.82 -7.61 1.63
CA LEU A 159 -15.28 -6.60 0.68
C LEU A 159 -14.32 -5.41 0.63
N ALA A 160 -13.83 -4.94 1.78
CA ALA A 160 -12.84 -3.88 1.85
C ALA A 160 -11.55 -4.23 1.09
N LEU A 161 -11.03 -5.44 1.26
CA LEU A 161 -9.87 -5.94 0.51
C LEU A 161 -10.14 -5.98 -1.00
N ARG A 162 -11.32 -6.45 -1.42
CA ARG A 162 -11.68 -6.50 -2.85
C ARG A 162 -11.79 -5.11 -3.46
N ILE A 163 -12.41 -4.17 -2.76
CA ILE A 163 -12.58 -2.78 -3.23
C ILE A 163 -11.21 -2.09 -3.31
N ALA A 164 -10.35 -2.25 -2.29
CA ALA A 164 -9.00 -1.69 -2.30
C ALA A 164 -8.15 -2.23 -3.46
N ALA A 165 -8.20 -3.56 -3.68
CA ALA A 165 -7.50 -4.20 -4.79
C ALA A 165 -8.01 -3.70 -6.16
N TYR A 166 -9.33 -3.64 -6.34
CA TYR A 166 -9.96 -3.16 -7.57
C TYR A 166 -9.61 -1.70 -7.86
N GLU A 167 -9.73 -0.81 -6.87
CA GLU A 167 -9.45 0.62 -7.04
C GLU A 167 -7.98 0.84 -7.42
N TYR A 168 -7.05 0.14 -6.74
CA TYR A 168 -5.64 0.19 -7.09
C TYR A 168 -5.38 -0.29 -8.51
N GLN A 169 -5.93 -1.45 -8.91
CA GLN A 169 -5.75 -1.98 -10.27
C GLN A 169 -6.30 -1.04 -11.33
N ALA A 170 -7.51 -0.50 -11.14
CA ALA A 170 -8.12 0.45 -12.07
C ALA A 170 -7.28 1.74 -12.19
N LEU A 171 -6.71 2.24 -11.08
CA LEU A 171 -5.82 3.40 -11.11
C LEU A 171 -4.48 3.10 -11.78
N GLN A 172 -3.91 1.90 -11.63
CA GLN A 172 -2.69 1.49 -12.35
C GLN A 172 -2.92 1.38 -13.86
N GLU A 173 -4.08 0.86 -14.28
CA GLU A 173 -4.48 0.85 -15.69
C GLU A 173 -4.64 2.27 -16.23
N ALA A 174 -5.34 3.14 -15.50
CA ALA A 174 -5.51 4.54 -15.87
C ALA A 174 -4.17 5.31 -15.90
N TYR A 175 -3.24 5.03 -14.97
CA TYR A 175 -1.90 5.59 -14.96
C TYR A 175 -1.12 5.21 -16.22
N THR A 176 -1.17 3.92 -16.58
CA THR A 176 -0.55 3.42 -17.80
C THR A 176 -1.18 4.08 -19.04
N GLY A 177 -2.51 4.22 -19.07
CA GLY A 177 -3.23 4.90 -20.15
C GLY A 177 -2.85 6.38 -20.27
N ALA A 178 -2.75 7.11 -19.16
CA ALA A 178 -2.34 8.52 -19.13
C ALA A 178 -0.88 8.68 -19.58
N LEU A 179 0.02 7.80 -19.13
CA LEU A 179 1.42 7.79 -19.53
C LEU A 179 1.60 7.54 -21.03
N LEU A 180 0.89 6.54 -21.56
CA LEU A 180 0.89 6.25 -22.99
C LEU A 180 0.27 7.38 -23.80
N SER A 181 -0.74 8.08 -23.28
CA SER A 181 -1.32 9.25 -23.96
C SER A 181 -0.36 10.43 -24.00
N ALA A 182 0.37 10.69 -22.91
CA ALA A 182 1.30 11.81 -22.81
C ALA A 182 2.59 11.58 -23.62
N LYS A 183 3.16 10.36 -23.57
CA LYS A 183 4.48 10.06 -24.17
C LYS A 183 4.43 9.11 -25.37
N GLY A 184 3.30 8.46 -25.65
CA GLY A 184 3.19 7.40 -26.65
C GLY A 184 3.53 7.86 -28.07
N LEU A 185 3.22 9.11 -28.44
CA LEU A 185 3.60 9.68 -29.75
C LEU A 185 5.11 9.74 -29.97
N ARG A 186 5.91 9.79 -28.90
CA ARG A 186 7.38 9.84 -28.96
C ARG A 186 8.02 8.45 -28.91
N LEU A 187 7.23 7.39 -28.67
CA LEU A 187 7.72 6.02 -28.62
C LEU A 187 7.70 5.38 -30.01
N SER A 188 8.87 4.94 -30.50
CA SER A 188 8.95 4.11 -31.71
C SER A 188 8.12 2.84 -31.54
N ASN A 189 7.35 2.45 -32.56
CA ASN A 189 6.50 1.26 -32.56
C ASN A 189 5.30 1.26 -31.58
N ILE A 190 4.85 2.43 -31.10
CA ILE A 190 3.64 2.53 -30.26
C ILE A 190 2.41 1.89 -30.92
N ARG A 191 2.30 1.95 -32.25
CA ARG A 191 1.20 1.31 -33.01
C ARG A 191 1.17 -0.20 -32.85
N THR A 192 2.33 -0.84 -32.69
CA THR A 192 2.44 -2.28 -32.48
C THR A 192 2.04 -2.66 -31.05
N VAL A 193 2.42 -1.83 -30.08
CA VAL A 193 2.07 -2.03 -28.66
C VAL A 193 0.57 -1.83 -28.41
N LEU A 194 -0.04 -0.82 -29.05
CA LEU A 194 -1.47 -0.54 -28.98
C LEU A 194 -2.32 -1.39 -29.95
N ALA A 195 -1.69 -2.22 -30.78
CA ALA A 195 -2.43 -3.10 -31.68
C ALA A 195 -3.23 -4.11 -30.86
N ALA A 196 -4.47 -4.37 -31.27
CA ALA A 196 -5.26 -5.44 -30.67
C ALA A 196 -4.44 -6.75 -30.65
N THR A 197 -4.42 -7.43 -29.50
CA THR A 197 -3.79 -8.74 -29.34
C THR A 197 -4.45 -9.73 -30.30
N ARG A 198 -3.79 -10.00 -31.43
CA ARG A 198 -4.30 -10.92 -32.46
C ARG A 198 -4.02 -12.40 -32.15
N TYR A 199 -3.22 -12.66 -31.12
CA TYR A 199 -2.75 -13.99 -30.77
C TYR A 199 -3.32 -14.41 -29.43
N ASN A 200 -3.93 -15.59 -29.40
CA ASN A 200 -4.20 -16.28 -28.14
C ASN A 200 -2.84 -16.73 -27.59
N TYR A 201 -2.43 -16.14 -26.46
CA TYR A 201 -1.22 -16.56 -25.77
C TYR A 201 -1.51 -17.86 -25.03
N SER A 202 -0.93 -18.97 -25.49
CA SER A 202 -1.02 -20.27 -24.84
C SER A 202 0.39 -20.76 -24.51
N GLU A 203 0.67 -20.94 -23.23
CA GLU A 203 1.95 -21.47 -22.74
C GLU A 203 1.73 -22.74 -21.92
N TRP A 204 2.74 -23.61 -21.90
CA TRP A 204 2.71 -24.84 -21.11
C TRP A 204 3.40 -24.59 -19.77
N VAL A 205 2.65 -24.75 -18.67
CA VAL A 205 3.21 -24.66 -17.32
C VAL A 205 3.28 -26.04 -16.69
N LYS A 206 4.46 -26.43 -16.20
CA LYS A 206 4.63 -27.66 -15.44
C LYS A 206 4.32 -27.41 -13.97
N ILE A 207 3.12 -27.81 -13.54
CA ILE A 207 2.71 -27.74 -12.13
C ILE A 207 3.32 -28.92 -11.38
N ARG A 208 4.07 -28.64 -10.30
CA ARG A 208 4.51 -29.66 -9.34
C ARG A 208 3.65 -29.57 -8.10
N TYR A 209 2.87 -30.61 -7.84
CA TYR A 209 2.17 -30.74 -6.56
C TYR A 209 3.21 -31.15 -5.50
N GLY A 210 3.42 -30.30 -4.49
CA GLY A 210 4.09 -30.74 -3.26
C GLY A 210 3.17 -31.70 -2.52
N SER A 211 3.71 -32.70 -1.81
CA SER A 211 2.89 -33.58 -0.98
C SER A 211 2.28 -32.75 0.15
N GLY A 212 1.06 -32.26 -0.05
CA GLY A 212 0.31 -31.57 0.98
C GLY A 212 0.01 -32.53 2.12
N THR A 213 0.87 -32.59 3.12
CA THR A 213 0.54 -33.21 4.40
C THR A 213 -0.29 -32.21 5.18
N ALA A 214 -1.58 -32.55 5.31
CA ALA A 214 -2.59 -31.88 6.12
C ALA A 214 -2.26 -31.87 7.63
#